data_AF-A0A2V4DX85-F1
#
_entry.id   AF-A0A2V4DX85-F1
#
_cell.length_a   1.000
_cell.length_b   1.000
_cell.length_c   1.000
_cell.angle_alpha   90.00
_cell.angle_beta   90.00
_cell.angle_gamma   90.00
#
_symmetry.space_group_name_H-M   'P 1'
#
loop_
_entity.id
_entity.type
_entity.pdbx_description
1 polymer ?
#
loop_
_entity_poly.entity_id
_entity_poly.type
_entity_poly.pdbx_seq_one_letter_code
_entity_poly.pdbx_strand_id
1 'polypeptide(L)'
;MKINKINRENAEKFIKINDNNFVVLLDYFDPIFMGNKELAANNIFLLDNVGYIKWKVHTEILVSGGFVNILIKENKLKAISWDTGLYGLDIETGLATPEMLLK
;
A
#
# COMPACT_ATOMS: atom_id res chain seq x y z
N MET A 1 6.72 12.42 11.45
CA MET A 1 6.20 11.32 12.30
C MET A 1 6.70 10.01 11.72
N LYS A 2 7.27 9.11 12.54
CA LYS A 2 7.76 7.81 12.08
C LYS A 2 6.77 6.74 12.57
N ILE A 3 5.97 6.19 11.66
CA ILE A 3 5.09 5.05 11.96
C ILE A 3 5.94 3.80 11.79
N ASN A 4 5.98 2.96 12.83
CA ASN A 4 6.69 1.68 12.77
C ASN A 4 5.75 0.48 12.93
N LYS A 5 4.48 0.73 13.28
CA LYS A 5 3.49 -0.30 13.58
C LYS A 5 2.10 0.15 13.14
N ILE A 6 1.34 -0.76 12.56
CA ILE A 6 -0.04 -0.55 12.13
C ILE A 6 -0.90 -1.67 12.75
N ASN A 7 -2.06 -1.32 13.30
CA ASN A 7 -3.06 -2.31 13.64
C ASN A 7 -3.79 -2.72 12.36
N ARG A 8 -3.70 -4.01 11.99
CA ARG A 8 -4.34 -4.56 10.80
C ARG A 8 -5.87 -4.35 10.76
N GLU A 9 -6.51 -4.18 11.91
CA GLU A 9 -7.96 -3.97 12.03
C GLU A 9 -8.40 -2.62 11.44
N ASN A 10 -7.47 -1.67 11.30
CA ASN A 10 -7.73 -0.37 10.68
C ASN A 10 -7.56 -0.41 9.16
N ALA A 11 -7.15 -1.55 8.58
CA ALA A 11 -6.93 -1.64 7.16
C ALA A 11 -8.24 -1.79 6.40
N GLU A 12 -8.46 -0.91 5.42
CA GLU A 12 -9.53 -1.03 4.42
C GLU A 12 -9.46 -2.37 3.69
N LYS A 13 -8.24 -2.83 3.43
CA LYS A 13 -8.01 -4.13 2.79
C LYS A 13 -6.71 -4.75 3.27
N PHE A 14 -6.69 -6.07 3.35
CA PHE A 14 -5.46 -6.82 3.58
C PHE A 14 -5.40 -8.10 2.77
N ILE A 15 -4.18 -8.51 2.43
CA ILE A 15 -3.88 -9.75 1.70
C ILE A 15 -2.80 -10.48 2.48
N LYS A 16 -3.11 -11.72 2.91
CA LYS A 16 -2.12 -12.61 3.52
C LYS A 16 -1.17 -13.09 2.43
N ILE A 17 0.12 -12.81 2.59
CA ILE A 17 1.18 -13.26 1.68
C ILE A 17 1.69 -14.63 2.12
N ASN A 18 1.93 -14.78 3.41
CA ASN A 18 2.28 -16.04 4.05
C ASN A 18 1.89 -15.99 5.54
N ASP A 19 2.29 -16.98 6.34
CA ASP A 19 1.92 -17.05 7.76
C ASP A 19 2.45 -15.89 8.61
N ASN A 20 3.52 -15.23 8.16
CA ASN A 20 4.20 -14.18 8.90
C ASN A 20 3.99 -12.79 8.30
N ASN A 21 3.42 -12.68 7.11
CA ASN A 21 3.39 -11.43 6.35
C ASN A 21 2.02 -11.16 5.74
N PHE A 22 1.59 -9.91 5.85
CA PHE A 22 0.40 -9.41 5.19
C PHE A 22 0.63 -8.02 4.61
N VAL A 23 0.09 -7.81 3.41
CA VAL A 23 0.02 -6.48 2.80
C VAL A 23 -1.29 -5.85 3.22
N VAL A 24 -1.24 -4.60 3.66
CA VAL A 24 -2.41 -3.81 4.02
C VAL A 24 -2.51 -2.55 3.19
N LEU A 25 -3.74 -2.13 2.96
CA LEU A 25 -4.11 -0.83 2.44
C LEU A 25 -4.84 -0.08 3.56
N LEU A 26 -4.37 1.10 3.90
CA LEU A 26 -5.07 2.03 4.80
C LEU A 26 -5.84 3.06 3.97
N ASP A 27 -6.94 3.57 4.51
CA ASP A 27 -7.66 4.67 3.90
C ASP A 27 -6.77 5.92 3.81
N TYR A 28 -6.86 6.68 2.72
CA TYR A 28 -6.04 7.89 2.55
C TYR A 28 -6.28 8.94 3.65
N PHE A 29 -7.48 8.97 4.23
CA PHE A 29 -7.86 9.86 5.32
C PHE A 29 -7.70 9.22 6.71
N ASP A 30 -7.05 8.05 6.82
CA ASP A 30 -6.79 7.41 8.11
C ASP A 30 -6.10 8.42 9.07
N PRO A 31 -6.57 8.55 10.32
CA PRO A 31 -5.98 9.46 11.31
C PRO A 31 -4.48 9.26 11.54
N ILE A 32 -3.95 8.06 11.24
CA ILE A 32 -2.52 7.77 11.31
C ILE A 32 -1.69 8.64 10.35
N PHE A 33 -2.32 9.19 9.30
CA PHE A 33 -1.69 10.07 8.33
C PHE A 33 -1.89 11.56 8.62
N MET A 34 -2.54 11.91 9.74
CA MET A 34 -2.89 13.30 10.05
C MET A 34 -1.64 14.21 9.98
N GLY A 35 -1.67 15.17 9.05
CA GLY A 35 -0.58 16.11 8.80
C GLY A 35 0.55 15.60 7.89
N ASN A 36 0.43 14.41 7.28
CA ASN A 36 1.45 13.84 6.39
C ASN A 36 0.84 13.26 5.09
N LYS A 37 0.61 14.13 4.11
CA LYS A 37 0.03 13.76 2.80
C LYS A 37 0.92 12.82 1.99
N GLU A 38 2.24 12.97 2.08
CA GLU A 38 3.18 12.09 1.35
C GLU A 38 3.09 10.65 1.84
N LEU A 39 2.89 10.48 3.14
CA LEU A 39 2.66 9.17 3.74
C LEU A 39 1.29 8.61 3.35
N ALA A 40 0.24 9.44 3.34
CA ALA A 40 -1.09 9.06 2.85
C ALA A 40 -1.08 8.64 1.38
N ALA A 41 -0.28 9.29 0.54
CA ALA A 41 -0.08 8.91 -0.86
C ALA A 41 0.59 7.54 -1.02
N ASN A 42 1.27 7.05 0.01
CA ASN A 42 1.96 5.76 0.05
C ASN A 42 1.31 4.84 1.11
N ASN A 43 -0.02 4.69 1.04
CA ASN A 43 -0.87 4.05 2.03
C ASN A 43 -0.90 2.50 1.99
N ILE A 44 0.02 1.86 1.27
CA ILE A 44 0.18 0.40 1.26
C ILE A 44 1.43 0.01 2.05
N PHE A 45 1.31 -1.00 2.91
CA PHE A 45 2.39 -1.46 3.76
C PHE A 45 2.48 -2.98 3.76
N LEU A 46 3.70 -3.52 3.87
CA LEU A 46 3.91 -4.89 4.30
C LEU A 46 4.15 -4.92 5.79
N LEU A 47 3.39 -5.74 6.48
CA LEU A 47 3.44 -5.93 7.92
C LEU A 47 3.85 -7.36 8.27
N ASP A 48 4.52 -7.52 9.40
CA ASP A 48 4.71 -8.83 10.03
C ASP A 48 3.48 -9.27 10.85
N ASN A 49 3.52 -10.49 11.40
CA ASN A 49 2.42 -11.08 12.17
C ASN A 49 1.98 -10.29 13.42
N VAL A 50 2.80 -9.37 13.91
CA VAL A 50 2.51 -8.51 15.07
C VAL A 50 2.25 -7.05 14.67
N GLY A 51 2.25 -6.74 13.38
CA GLY A 51 1.91 -5.44 12.81
C GLY A 51 3.09 -4.47 12.60
N TYR A 52 4.34 -4.91 12.75
CA TYR A 52 5.49 -4.07 12.43
C TYR A 52 5.64 -3.89 10.93
N ILE A 53 5.95 -2.66 10.52
CA ILE A 53 6.13 -2.30 9.11
C ILE A 53 7.49 -2.83 8.63
N LYS A 54 7.47 -3.70 7.63
CA LYS A 54 8.65 -4.17 6.91
C LYS A 54 9.02 -3.22 5.77
N TRP A 55 8.03 -2.81 5.00
CA TRP A 55 8.18 -1.75 4.00
C TRP A 55 6.88 -0.98 3.80
N LYS A 56 7.02 0.21 3.21
CA LYS A 56 5.94 1.05 2.71
C LYS A 56 6.06 1.12 1.19
N VAL A 57 4.94 1.12 0.49
CA VAL A 57 4.92 1.27 -0.97
C VAL A 57 5.66 2.54 -1.38
N HIS A 58 6.34 2.47 -2.51
CA HIS A 58 6.96 3.61 -3.15
C HIS A 58 6.90 3.43 -4.67
N THR A 59 6.96 4.55 -5.39
CA THR A 59 6.89 4.58 -6.84
C THR A 59 7.57 5.83 -7.37
N GLU A 60 8.10 5.77 -8.58
CA GLU A 60 8.72 6.92 -9.25
C GLU A 60 7.68 7.91 -9.78
N ILE A 61 6.43 7.48 -9.92
CA ILE A 61 5.32 8.33 -10.38
C ILE A 61 4.59 8.91 -9.17
N LEU A 62 4.36 10.21 -9.17
CA LEU A 62 3.56 10.86 -8.13
C LEU A 62 2.11 10.33 -8.18
N VAL A 63 1.72 9.60 -7.14
CA VAL A 63 0.33 9.16 -6.93
C VAL A 63 -0.36 10.16 -6.00
N SER A 64 -1.14 11.06 -6.57
CA SER A 64 -2.02 11.94 -5.81
C SER A 64 -3.16 11.10 -5.19
N GLY A 65 -3.53 11.36 -3.94
CA GLY A 65 -4.65 10.68 -3.28
C GLY A 65 -4.39 9.22 -2.85
N GLY A 66 -3.20 8.68 -3.12
CA GLY A 66 -2.82 7.32 -2.73
C GLY A 66 -3.49 6.20 -3.54
N PHE A 67 -3.31 4.98 -3.09
CA PHE A 67 -3.94 3.81 -3.67
C PHE A 67 -5.30 3.58 -3.03
N VAL A 68 -6.23 3.01 -3.78
CA VAL A 68 -7.61 2.74 -3.34
C VAL A 68 -7.98 1.28 -3.40
N ASN A 69 -7.12 0.43 -3.96
CA ASN A 69 -7.33 -1.00 -3.94
C ASN A 69 -6.01 -1.75 -4.04
N ILE A 70 -5.98 -2.95 -3.46
CA ILE A 70 -4.94 -3.97 -3.65
C ILE A 70 -5.61 -5.29 -4.01
N LEU A 71 -5.02 -6.07 -4.91
CA LEU A 71 -5.57 -7.37 -5.29
C LEU A 71 -4.50 -8.31 -5.82
N ILE A 72 -4.79 -9.61 -5.81
CA ILE A 72 -3.99 -10.62 -6.51
C ILE A 72 -4.64 -10.86 -7.88
N LYS A 73 -3.87 -10.64 -8.95
CA LYS A 73 -4.26 -10.98 -10.33
C LYS A 73 -3.11 -11.72 -10.99
N GLU A 74 -3.40 -12.88 -11.60
CA GLU A 74 -2.38 -13.70 -12.28
C GLU A 74 -1.19 -14.05 -11.35
N ASN A 75 -1.51 -14.37 -10.09
CA ASN A 75 -0.53 -14.67 -9.04
C ASN A 75 0.47 -13.53 -8.73
N LYS A 76 0.12 -12.29 -9.09
CA LYS A 76 0.91 -11.09 -8.80
C LYS A 76 0.09 -10.10 -7.98
N LEU A 77 0.75 -9.42 -7.06
CA LEU A 77 0.15 -8.33 -6.30
C LEU A 77 0.03 -7.09 -7.18
N LYS A 78 -1.14 -6.49 -7.17
CA LYS A 78 -1.47 -5.26 -7.90
C LYS A 78 -2.03 -4.23 -6.96
N ALA A 79 -1.83 -2.96 -7.31
CA ALA A 79 -2.42 -1.81 -6.64
C ALA A 79 -3.13 -0.92 -7.67
N ILE A 80 -4.22 -0.28 -7.25
CA ILE A 80 -5.01 0.63 -8.09
C ILE A 80 -5.02 2.00 -7.43
N SER A 81 -4.78 3.04 -8.22
CA SER A 81 -4.98 4.44 -7.89
C SER A 81 -6.07 5.02 -8.79
N TRP A 82 -6.94 5.88 -8.23
CA TRP A 82 -7.98 6.57 -9.01
C TRP A 82 -7.39 7.52 -10.05
N ASP A 83 -6.27 8.16 -9.72
CA ASP A 83 -5.72 9.25 -10.53
C ASP A 83 -4.71 8.73 -11.57
N THR A 84 -4.04 7.61 -11.28
CA THR A 84 -2.90 7.16 -12.08
C THR A 84 -3.07 5.76 -12.67
N GLY A 85 -4.01 4.93 -12.18
CA GLY A 85 -4.35 3.64 -12.78
C GLY A 85 -3.79 2.42 -12.06
N LEU A 86 -3.38 1.40 -12.82
CA LEU A 86 -2.97 0.08 -12.34
C LEU A 86 -1.46 -0.05 -12.22
N TYR A 87 -1.02 -0.62 -11.11
CA TYR A 87 0.38 -0.87 -10.77
C TYR A 87 0.61 -2.33 -10.42
N GLY A 88 1.74 -2.87 -10.86
CA GLY A 88 2.33 -4.06 -10.29
C GLY A 88 3.09 -3.70 -9.02
N LEU A 89 2.91 -4.47 -7.95
CA LEU A 89 3.55 -4.24 -6.67
C LEU A 89 4.50 -5.38 -6.32
N ASP A 90 5.79 -5.05 -6.21
CA ASP A 90 6.83 -5.99 -5.80
C ASP A 90 6.75 -6.23 -4.28
N ILE A 91 6.52 -7.48 -3.89
CA ILE A 91 6.29 -7.87 -2.48
C ILE A 91 7.57 -7.79 -1.65
N GLU A 92 8.75 -7.94 -2.26
CA GLU A 92 10.02 -7.95 -1.53
C GLU A 92 10.48 -6.52 -1.22
N THR A 93 10.23 -5.58 -2.12
CA THR A 93 10.78 -4.22 -2.08
C THR A 93 9.75 -3.12 -1.83
N GLY A 94 8.46 -3.40 -2.04
CA GLY A 94 7.40 -2.39 -2.00
C GLY A 94 7.36 -1.45 -3.20
N LEU A 95 8.12 -1.73 -4.27
CA LEU A 95 8.11 -0.91 -5.48
C LEU A 95 6.80 -1.12 -6.26
N ALA A 96 6.07 -0.04 -6.51
CA ALA A 96 4.91 -0.01 -7.39
C ALA A 96 5.32 0.51 -8.78
N THR A 97 5.27 -0.38 -9.78
CA THR A 97 5.58 -0.09 -11.17
C THR A 97 4.29 0.05 -11.98
N PRO A 98 4.11 1.13 -12.75
CA PRO A 98 2.92 1.30 -13.60
C PRO A 98 2.79 0.16 -14.61
N GLU A 99 1.59 -0.38 -14.73
CA GLU A 99 1.24 -1.37 -15.77
C GLU A 99 0.24 -0.80 -16.76
N MET A 100 -0.67 0.06 -16.28
CA MET A 100 -1.64 0.76 -17.11
C MET A 100 -1.94 2.13 -16.49
N LEU A 101 -1.48 3.18 -17.15
CA LEU A 101 -1.76 4.55 -16.73
C LEU A 101 -3.10 5.03 -17.29
N LEU A 102 -3.84 5.79 -16.49
CA LEU A 102 -5.00 6.54 -16.98
C LEU A 102 -4.50 7.70 -17.84
N LYS A 103 -5.20 7.97 -18.95
CA LYS A 103 -4.91 9.07 -19.88
C LYS A 103 -5.63 10.34 -19.49
#